data_AF-A0A6A5GWG9-F1
#
_entry.id   AF-A0A6A5GWG9-F1
#
_cell.length_a   1.000
_cell.length_b   1.000
_cell.length_c   1.000
_cell.angle_alpha   90.00
_cell.angle_beta   90.00
_cell.angle_gamma   90.00
#
_symmetry.space_group_name_H-M   'P 1'
#
loop_
_entity.id
_entity.type
_entity.pdbx_description
1 polymer ?
#
loop_
_entity_poly.entity_id
_entity_poly.type
_entity_poly.pdbx_seq_one_letter_code
_entity_poly.pdbx_strand_id
1 'polypeptide(L)'
;MAQKKPVHGFITIFTLTCSSGATPTVVGCGGTPLNGCHELAAFRNGTNDCVPDLKYQFKSVQVEFNYVCDDAKKVKNTITVQTFGVLVGAAIFGQVSDTFGRRKALLISTLGNAIFNWISAYSPDLFYFMVWRTMAGVFTGGVTVVQMVFMVENIPRKDRMWIQNSITWSPNLILFPFVAWLCHDWRTMSVVIAAASIATFFAVFLLEESPRWLIQKGRLDEARKSLIKIRKTDRLYDETFEKQLDEVLHVESEKHARSSKKAKKYTFIHLFCTWKMMAQSLTFVSGIMCTTFIVYSLMYNMEKLSGSLYWNLAIMGASRWIINILVSIADYRLPWFGRKMINQIAMVATLLALFIMAVYLYFGYDGQVMAIGTVAAVAMCSQLFIAKYMMVNELYPTAVRNLAVSLVSTMSRIGSMFSPQLFYLSDYAEWIPYAVLLGCQFYDFIVLSIFLPETKGVVLENHLPPKNKRIFGKRA
;
A
#
# COMPACT_ATOMS: atom_id res chain seq x y z
N MET A 1 -13.71 27.18 -12.09
CA MET A 1 -14.36 26.49 -10.95
C MET A 1 -15.00 25.23 -11.50
N ALA A 2 -14.59 24.04 -11.07
CA ALA A 2 -15.09 22.77 -11.60
C ALA A 2 -15.75 22.00 -10.46
N GLN A 3 -17.04 21.76 -10.60
CA GLN A 3 -17.86 21.00 -9.66
C GLN A 3 -17.43 19.53 -9.76
N LYS A 4 -16.73 19.07 -8.73
CA LYS A 4 -16.22 17.70 -8.61
C LYS A 4 -17.39 16.73 -8.48
N LYS A 5 -17.65 15.90 -9.49
CA LYS A 5 -18.31 14.61 -9.26
C LYS A 5 -17.24 13.60 -8.83
N PRO A 6 -17.21 13.16 -7.57
CA PRO A 6 -16.30 12.10 -7.16
C PRO A 6 -16.75 10.80 -7.82
N VAL A 7 -15.93 10.26 -8.73
CA VAL A 7 -16.09 8.90 -9.23
C VAL A 7 -15.95 7.96 -8.03
N HIS A 8 -17.10 7.52 -7.51
CA HIS A 8 -17.19 6.51 -6.47
C HIS A 8 -16.89 5.15 -7.09
N GLY A 9 -16.02 4.40 -6.43
CA GLY A 9 -15.80 3.00 -6.74
C GLY A 9 -14.36 2.70 -7.07
N PHE A 10 -13.50 2.63 -6.05
CA PHE A 10 -12.30 1.79 -6.08
C PHE A 10 -12.10 1.19 -4.70
N ILE A 11 -12.87 0.11 -4.48
CA ILE A 11 -12.89 -0.70 -3.27
C ILE A 11 -11.84 -1.81 -3.45
N THR A 12 -11.18 -2.15 -2.34
CA THR A 12 -10.51 -3.43 -2.07
C THR A 12 -9.02 -3.48 -2.50
N ILE A 13 -8.05 -4.12 -1.83
CA ILE A 13 -7.94 -5.59 -1.58
C ILE A 13 -6.97 -5.97 -0.43
N PHE A 14 -6.37 -5.05 0.34
CA PHE A 14 -5.31 -5.46 1.30
C PHE A 14 -5.78 -5.92 2.69
N THR A 15 -6.98 -5.55 3.13
CA THR A 15 -7.46 -5.83 4.49
C THR A 15 -8.13 -7.19 4.66
N LEU A 16 -8.49 -7.88 3.57
CA LEU A 16 -8.96 -9.28 3.60
C LEU A 16 -7.88 -10.22 4.13
N THR A 17 -6.62 -9.91 3.83
CA THR A 17 -5.46 -10.70 4.26
C THR A 17 -5.28 -10.63 5.78
N CYS A 18 -5.68 -9.51 6.39
CA CYS A 18 -5.77 -9.37 7.83
C CYS A 18 -6.90 -10.27 8.34
N SER A 19 -8.16 -10.03 7.93
CA SER A 19 -9.32 -10.74 8.46
C SER A 19 -9.37 -12.25 8.17
N SER A 20 -8.74 -12.75 7.10
CA SER A 20 -8.61 -14.19 6.86
C SER A 20 -7.66 -14.88 7.85
N GLY A 21 -6.73 -14.12 8.45
CA GLY A 21 -5.78 -14.60 9.46
C GLY A 21 -6.24 -14.41 10.90
N ALA A 22 -7.49 -13.99 11.14
CA ALA A 22 -7.99 -13.70 12.49
C ALA A 22 -7.90 -14.89 13.43
N THR A 23 -7.01 -14.76 14.42
CA THR A 23 -6.77 -15.77 15.46
C THR A 23 -7.96 -15.85 16.41
N PRO A 24 -8.68 -16.98 16.47
CA PRO A 24 -9.70 -17.18 17.48
C PRO A 24 -9.07 -17.30 18.87
N THR A 25 -9.83 -16.93 19.90
CA THR A 25 -9.46 -17.25 21.27
C THR A 25 -9.99 -18.63 21.63
N VAL A 26 -9.11 -19.50 22.12
CA VAL A 26 -9.48 -20.83 22.62
C VAL A 26 -10.05 -20.64 24.02
N VAL A 27 -11.31 -21.06 24.22
CA VAL A 27 -12.02 -20.92 25.50
C VAL A 27 -12.23 -22.27 26.20
N GLY A 28 -12.05 -23.38 25.48
CA GLY A 28 -12.19 -24.70 26.07
C GLY A 28 -12.02 -25.83 25.08
N CYS A 29 -12.26 -27.04 25.56
CA CYS A 29 -12.41 -28.23 24.74
C CYS A 29 -13.46 -29.16 25.32
N GLY A 30 -14.47 -29.53 24.51
CA GLY A 30 -15.51 -30.48 24.92
C GLY A 30 -16.22 -30.12 26.23
N GLY A 31 -16.39 -28.82 26.52
CA GLY A 31 -17.01 -28.34 27.76
C GLY A 31 -16.06 -28.14 28.96
N THR A 32 -14.77 -28.46 28.82
CA THR A 32 -13.75 -28.07 29.81
C THR A 32 -13.16 -26.69 29.47
N PRO A 33 -13.18 -25.72 30.39
CA PRO A 33 -12.56 -24.42 30.15
C PRO A 33 -11.03 -24.56 30.12
N LEU A 34 -10.40 -23.98 29.09
CA LEU A 34 -8.94 -23.98 28.90
C LEU A 34 -8.48 -22.54 28.70
N ASN A 35 -7.38 -22.18 29.36
CA ASN A 35 -6.73 -20.88 29.22
C ASN A 35 -5.59 -20.97 28.22
N GLY A 36 -5.97 -21.01 26.94
CA GLY A 36 -5.06 -20.80 25.82
C GLY A 36 -4.37 -22.05 25.29
N CYS A 37 -3.36 -21.80 24.43
CA CYS A 37 -2.79 -22.82 23.56
C CYS A 37 -1.90 -23.86 24.25
N HIS A 38 -1.26 -23.51 25.37
CA HIS A 38 -0.41 -24.44 26.11
C HIS A 38 -1.25 -25.54 26.78
N GLU A 39 -2.40 -25.18 27.37
CA GLU A 39 -3.30 -26.16 27.98
C GLU A 39 -3.99 -27.03 26.92
N LEU A 40 -4.34 -26.47 25.76
CA LEU A 40 -4.90 -27.23 24.63
C LEU A 40 -3.90 -28.28 24.10
N ALA A 41 -2.63 -27.92 23.94
CA ALA A 41 -1.60 -28.85 23.47
C ALA A 41 -1.36 -29.99 24.48
N ALA A 42 -1.38 -29.69 25.79
CA ALA A 42 -1.30 -30.70 26.83
C ALA A 42 -2.51 -31.63 26.84
N PHE A 43 -3.72 -31.10 26.65
CA PHE A 43 -4.97 -31.89 26.59
C PHE A 43 -5.05 -32.81 25.37
N ARG A 44 -4.58 -32.34 24.22
CA ARG A 44 -4.59 -33.10 22.95
C ARG A 44 -3.63 -34.30 22.96
N ASN A 45 -2.57 -34.24 23.78
CA ASN A 45 -1.68 -35.37 24.00
C ASN A 45 -2.27 -36.42 24.97
N GLY A 46 -3.26 -36.06 25.80
CA GLY A 46 -3.88 -36.95 26.78
C GLY A 46 -5.19 -37.61 26.32
N THR A 47 -5.91 -36.99 25.38
CA THR A 47 -7.22 -37.46 24.88
C THR A 47 -7.29 -37.29 23.37
N ASN A 48 -7.60 -38.37 22.63
CA ASN A 48 -7.49 -38.42 21.17
C ASN A 48 -8.55 -37.62 20.39
N ASP A 49 -9.64 -37.15 21.01
CA ASP A 49 -10.74 -36.45 20.31
C ASP A 49 -11.20 -35.18 21.04
N CYS A 50 -10.32 -34.18 21.08
CA CYS A 50 -10.63 -32.85 21.61
C CYS A 50 -10.95 -31.88 20.45
N VAL A 51 -12.22 -31.45 20.35
CA VAL A 51 -12.63 -30.35 19.46
C VAL A 51 -12.57 -29.04 20.26
N PRO A 52 -11.73 -28.07 19.87
CA PRO A 52 -11.57 -26.83 20.62
C PRO A 52 -12.81 -25.94 20.49
N ASP A 53 -13.29 -25.43 21.63
CA ASP A 53 -14.29 -24.37 21.68
C ASP A 53 -13.60 -23.04 21.41
N LEU A 54 -13.98 -22.40 20.29
CA LEU A 54 -13.36 -21.17 19.79
C LEU A 54 -14.33 -19.98 19.93
N LYS A 55 -13.87 -18.91 20.55
CA LYS A 55 -14.56 -17.62 20.57
C LYS A 55 -13.95 -16.70 19.52
N TYR A 56 -14.78 -16.21 18.60
CA TYR A 56 -14.33 -15.35 17.51
C TYR A 56 -15.37 -14.26 17.18
N GLN A 57 -14.90 -13.09 16.75
CA GLN A 57 -15.75 -11.99 16.29
C GLN A 57 -16.04 -12.04 14.78
N PHE A 58 -15.22 -12.78 14.05
CA PHE A 58 -15.30 -12.98 12.61
C PHE A 58 -14.86 -14.41 12.30
N LYS A 59 -15.65 -15.17 11.53
CA LYS A 59 -15.29 -16.54 11.15
C LYS A 59 -14.19 -16.48 10.11
N SER A 60 -12.96 -16.71 10.54
CA SER A 60 -11.75 -16.65 9.70
C SER A 60 -11.39 -18.01 9.09
N VAL A 61 -10.38 -18.03 8.22
CA VAL A 61 -9.85 -19.26 7.61
C VAL A 61 -9.25 -20.18 8.69
N GLN A 62 -8.63 -19.59 9.72
CA GLN A 62 -8.09 -20.34 10.86
C GLN A 62 -9.19 -21.06 11.63
N VAL A 63 -10.32 -20.40 11.86
CA VAL A 63 -11.48 -20.98 12.54
C VAL A 63 -12.09 -22.11 11.73
N GLU A 64 -12.31 -21.90 10.43
CA GLU A 64 -13.00 -22.88 9.59
C GLU A 64 -12.18 -24.14 9.31
N PHE A 65 -10.88 -23.98 9.04
CA PHE A 65 -10.00 -25.12 8.79
C PHE A 65 -9.31 -25.63 10.06
N ASN A 66 -9.70 -25.14 11.24
CA ASN A 66 -9.20 -25.55 12.55
C ASN A 66 -7.66 -25.47 12.71
N TYR A 67 -7.02 -24.46 12.09
CA TYR A 67 -5.60 -24.17 12.28
C TYR A 67 -5.40 -23.26 13.50
N VAL A 68 -5.24 -23.86 14.68
CA VAL A 68 -5.11 -23.17 15.97
C VAL A 68 -3.70 -23.34 16.53
N CYS A 69 -3.22 -22.39 17.35
CA CYS A 69 -1.92 -22.46 18.04
C CYS A 69 -0.72 -22.58 17.06
N ASP A 70 0.11 -23.62 17.18
CA ASP A 70 1.27 -23.81 16.29
C ASP A 70 0.87 -23.94 14.82
N ASP A 71 -0.32 -24.46 14.55
CA ASP A 71 -0.85 -24.61 13.20
C ASP A 71 -1.30 -23.26 12.60
N ALA A 72 -1.57 -22.24 13.42
CA ALA A 72 -1.89 -20.88 12.94
C ALA A 72 -0.71 -20.23 12.18
N LYS A 73 0.51 -20.70 12.44
CA LYS A 73 1.74 -20.31 11.73
C LYS A 73 1.63 -20.60 10.22
N LYS A 74 1.01 -21.71 9.83
CA LYS A 74 0.79 -22.08 8.42
C LYS A 74 -0.10 -21.05 7.70
N VAL A 75 -1.08 -20.48 8.40
CA VAL A 75 -1.94 -19.43 7.84
C VAL A 75 -1.18 -18.11 7.69
N LYS A 76 -0.30 -17.75 8.64
CA LYS A 76 0.58 -16.56 8.48
C LYS A 76 1.50 -16.67 7.27
N ASN A 77 2.05 -17.86 7.00
CA ASN A 77 2.85 -18.09 5.79
C ASN A 77 2.04 -17.86 4.49
N THR A 78 0.74 -18.16 4.50
CA THR A 78 -0.14 -17.89 3.36
C THR A 78 -0.20 -16.40 3.03
N ILE A 79 -0.21 -15.53 4.04
CA ILE A 79 -0.20 -14.06 3.88
C ILE A 79 1.08 -13.60 3.18
N THR A 80 2.23 -14.16 3.55
CA THR A 80 3.53 -13.88 2.91
C THR A 80 3.50 -14.26 1.44
N VAL A 81 3.06 -15.47 1.11
CA VAL A 81 3.00 -15.96 -0.28
C VAL A 81 2.02 -15.12 -1.11
N GLN A 82 0.87 -14.74 -0.53
CA GLN A 82 -0.07 -13.83 -1.17
C GLN A 82 0.57 -12.46 -1.46
N THR A 83 1.31 -11.90 -0.49
CA THR A 83 1.99 -10.60 -0.64
C THR A 83 3.11 -10.66 -1.68
N PHE A 84 3.79 -11.80 -1.81
CA PHE A 84 4.72 -12.06 -2.91
C PHE A 84 4.00 -12.02 -4.27
N GLY A 85 2.81 -12.62 -4.36
CA GLY A 85 1.94 -12.48 -5.54
C GLY A 85 1.70 -11.02 -5.91
N VAL A 86 1.36 -10.16 -4.94
CA VAL A 86 1.17 -8.71 -5.17
C VAL A 86 2.43 -8.04 -5.72
N LEU A 87 3.62 -8.39 -5.21
CA LEU A 87 4.90 -7.88 -5.71
C LEU A 87 5.13 -8.25 -7.18
N VAL A 88 4.99 -9.52 -7.52
CA VAL A 88 5.14 -10.04 -8.89
C VAL A 88 4.13 -9.38 -9.83
N GLY A 89 2.87 -9.32 -9.41
CA GLY A 89 1.79 -8.71 -10.16
C GLY A 89 2.03 -7.25 -10.51
N ALA A 90 2.54 -6.47 -9.57
CA ALA A 90 2.89 -5.07 -9.85
C ALA A 90 4.01 -4.91 -10.87
N ALA A 91 5.02 -5.78 -10.84
CA ALA A 91 6.10 -5.75 -11.82
C ALA A 91 5.59 -6.09 -13.23
N ILE A 92 4.80 -7.16 -13.35
CA ILE A 92 4.23 -7.61 -14.63
C ILE A 92 3.25 -6.58 -15.17
N PHE A 93 2.22 -6.22 -14.40
CA PHE A 93 1.17 -5.31 -14.87
C PHE A 93 1.64 -3.86 -15.02
N GLY A 94 2.69 -3.45 -14.30
CA GLY A 94 3.39 -2.20 -14.57
C GLY A 94 3.87 -2.14 -16.02
N GLN A 95 4.65 -3.14 -16.46
CA GLN A 95 5.15 -3.23 -17.83
C GLN A 95 4.05 -3.43 -18.87
N VAL A 96 3.05 -4.27 -18.57
CA VAL A 96 1.90 -4.49 -19.44
C VAL A 96 1.15 -3.17 -19.65
N SER A 97 0.96 -2.36 -18.61
CA SER A 97 0.24 -1.09 -18.73
C SER A 97 1.00 -0.04 -19.52
N ASP A 98 2.34 -0.02 -19.44
CA ASP A 98 3.19 0.86 -20.25
C ASP A 98 3.16 0.43 -21.73
N THR A 99 3.03 -0.87 -22.00
CA THR A 99 3.13 -1.43 -23.35
C THR A 99 1.79 -1.45 -24.09
N PHE A 100 0.75 -1.99 -23.46
CA PHE A 100 -0.55 -2.28 -24.09
C PHE A 100 -1.64 -1.24 -23.78
N GLY A 101 -1.44 -0.38 -22.77
CA GLY A 101 -2.39 0.65 -22.36
C GLY A 101 -2.80 0.52 -20.90
N ARG A 102 -3.11 1.65 -20.27
CA ARG A 102 -3.50 1.71 -18.85
C ARG A 102 -4.86 1.07 -18.63
N ARG A 103 -5.85 1.43 -19.45
CA ARG A 103 -7.22 0.92 -19.35
C ARG A 103 -7.28 -0.59 -19.56
N LYS A 104 -6.62 -1.12 -20.60
CA LYS A 104 -6.59 -2.56 -20.87
C LYS A 104 -5.98 -3.36 -19.72
N ALA A 105 -4.85 -2.87 -19.17
CA ALA A 105 -4.22 -3.50 -18.02
C ALA A 105 -5.12 -3.46 -16.77
N LEU A 106 -5.88 -2.38 -16.54
CA LEU A 106 -6.86 -2.29 -15.46
C LEU A 106 -8.03 -3.27 -15.66
N LEU A 107 -8.55 -3.41 -16.87
CA LEU A 107 -9.64 -4.36 -17.15
C LEU A 107 -9.21 -5.80 -16.90
N ILE A 108 -8.04 -6.20 -17.40
CA ILE A 108 -7.51 -7.55 -17.19
C ILE A 108 -7.25 -7.81 -15.70
N SER A 109 -6.66 -6.83 -15.00
CA SER A 109 -6.33 -6.98 -13.58
C SER A 109 -7.56 -6.98 -12.67
N THR A 110 -8.55 -6.14 -12.91
CA THR A 110 -9.80 -6.14 -12.14
C THR A 110 -10.62 -7.41 -12.37
N LEU A 111 -10.71 -7.88 -13.62
CA LEU A 111 -11.42 -9.13 -13.95
C LEU A 111 -10.73 -10.35 -13.34
N GLY A 112 -9.41 -10.46 -13.49
CA GLY A 112 -8.64 -11.53 -12.87
C GLY A 112 -8.81 -11.53 -11.35
N ASN A 113 -8.72 -10.34 -10.72
CA ASN A 113 -8.96 -10.22 -9.29
C ASN A 113 -10.36 -10.69 -8.87
N ALA A 114 -11.40 -10.37 -9.64
CA ALA A 114 -12.76 -10.82 -9.36
C ALA A 114 -12.88 -12.36 -9.42
N ILE A 115 -12.38 -12.97 -10.50
CA ILE A 115 -12.48 -14.42 -10.72
C ILE A 115 -11.74 -15.18 -9.61
N PHE A 116 -10.50 -14.83 -9.32
CA PHE A 116 -9.70 -15.56 -8.34
C PHE A 116 -10.17 -15.34 -6.90
N ASN A 117 -10.72 -14.17 -6.55
CA ASN A 117 -11.35 -13.98 -5.24
C ASN A 117 -12.63 -14.82 -5.11
N TRP A 118 -13.44 -14.90 -6.16
CA TRP A 118 -14.64 -15.74 -6.18
C TRP A 118 -14.28 -17.23 -6.03
N ILE A 119 -13.31 -17.72 -6.80
CA ILE A 119 -12.82 -19.12 -6.67
C ILE A 119 -12.26 -19.36 -5.26
N SER A 120 -11.52 -18.40 -4.68
CA SER A 120 -10.97 -18.54 -3.33
C SER A 120 -12.06 -18.69 -2.26
N ALA A 121 -13.26 -18.15 -2.47
CA ALA A 121 -14.38 -18.28 -1.52
C ALA A 121 -14.90 -19.72 -1.42
N TYR A 122 -14.63 -20.58 -2.40
CA TYR A 122 -15.05 -21.99 -2.43
C TYR A 122 -13.88 -22.96 -2.22
N SER A 123 -12.73 -22.49 -1.76
CA SER A 123 -11.59 -23.38 -1.52
C SER A 123 -11.90 -24.39 -0.41
N PRO A 124 -11.61 -25.69 -0.63
CA PRO A 124 -11.87 -26.74 0.37
C PRO A 124 -10.75 -26.87 1.42
N ASP A 125 -9.53 -26.46 1.08
CA ASP A 125 -8.33 -26.61 1.92
C ASP A 125 -7.47 -25.34 1.88
N LEU A 126 -6.61 -25.16 2.89
CA LEU A 126 -5.67 -24.06 3.01
C LEU A 126 -4.69 -23.98 1.82
N PHE A 127 -4.27 -25.11 1.24
CA PHE A 127 -3.37 -25.11 0.08
C PHE A 127 -4.04 -24.49 -1.14
N TYR A 128 -5.25 -24.92 -1.48
CA TYR A 128 -6.01 -24.35 -2.60
C TYR A 128 -6.35 -22.88 -2.33
N PHE A 129 -6.74 -22.56 -1.09
CA PHE A 129 -6.95 -21.17 -0.67
C PHE A 129 -5.72 -20.30 -0.93
N MET A 130 -4.53 -20.77 -0.52
CA MET A 130 -3.25 -20.07 -0.73
C MET A 130 -2.97 -19.85 -2.22
N VAL A 131 -3.13 -20.87 -3.06
CA VAL A 131 -2.91 -20.77 -4.52
C VAL A 131 -3.83 -19.71 -5.14
N TRP A 132 -5.15 -19.80 -4.90
CA TRP A 132 -6.11 -18.88 -5.49
C TRP A 132 -5.95 -17.45 -4.96
N ARG A 133 -5.66 -17.29 -3.67
CA ARG A 133 -5.35 -15.97 -3.09
C ARG A 133 -4.06 -15.37 -3.61
N THR A 134 -3.05 -16.18 -3.88
CA THR A 134 -1.79 -15.71 -4.46
C THR A 134 -2.01 -15.20 -5.87
N MET A 135 -2.80 -15.93 -6.67
CA MET A 135 -3.21 -15.48 -8.00
C MET A 135 -4.02 -14.18 -7.92
N ALA A 136 -5.00 -14.08 -7.02
CA ALA A 136 -5.72 -12.83 -6.76
C ALA A 136 -4.77 -11.69 -6.34
N GLY A 137 -3.74 -12.01 -5.56
CA GLY A 137 -2.66 -11.10 -5.18
C GLY A 137 -1.90 -10.53 -6.37
N VAL A 138 -1.54 -11.37 -7.37
CA VAL A 138 -0.91 -10.92 -8.63
C VAL A 138 -1.77 -9.85 -9.32
N PHE A 139 -3.07 -10.11 -9.48
CA PHE A 139 -3.97 -9.14 -10.10
C PHE A 139 -4.17 -7.89 -9.24
N THR A 140 -4.26 -8.03 -7.92
CA THR A 140 -4.29 -6.92 -6.96
C THR A 140 -3.09 -6.00 -7.09
N GLY A 141 -1.89 -6.58 -7.21
CA GLY A 141 -0.66 -5.85 -7.44
C GLY A 141 -0.72 -5.00 -8.70
N GLY A 142 -1.30 -5.57 -9.77
CA GLY A 142 -1.54 -4.88 -11.03
C GLY A 142 -2.55 -3.73 -10.92
N VAL A 143 -3.72 -3.98 -10.30
CA VAL A 143 -4.72 -2.93 -10.05
C VAL A 143 -4.06 -1.76 -9.31
N THR A 144 -3.34 -2.04 -8.23
CA THR A 144 -2.73 -1.02 -7.36
C THR A 144 -1.75 -0.11 -8.12
N VAL A 145 -0.86 -0.68 -8.96
CA VAL A 145 0.13 0.13 -9.71
C VAL A 145 -0.54 0.89 -10.85
N VAL A 146 -1.33 0.20 -11.67
CA VAL A 146 -1.88 0.81 -12.88
C VAL A 146 -2.92 1.86 -12.54
N GLN A 147 -3.72 1.66 -11.49
CA GLN A 147 -4.73 2.61 -11.04
C GLN A 147 -4.09 3.92 -10.59
N MET A 148 -3.00 3.85 -9.83
CA MET A 148 -2.29 5.05 -9.35
C MET A 148 -1.78 5.89 -10.52
N VAL A 149 -1.19 5.24 -11.54
CA VAL A 149 -0.68 5.92 -12.73
C VAL A 149 -1.83 6.51 -13.56
N PHE A 150 -2.87 5.71 -13.80
CA PHE A 150 -4.06 6.15 -14.54
C PHE A 150 -4.72 7.37 -13.90
N MET A 151 -4.83 7.40 -12.57
CA MET A 151 -5.37 8.53 -11.82
C MET A 151 -4.52 9.81 -12.02
N VAL A 152 -3.20 9.72 -11.88
CA VAL A 152 -2.30 10.88 -12.04
C VAL A 152 -2.25 11.40 -13.48
N GLU A 153 -2.42 10.51 -14.45
CA GLU A 153 -2.46 10.86 -15.87
C GLU A 153 -3.73 11.65 -16.22
N ASN A 154 -4.89 11.22 -15.73
CA ASN A 154 -6.19 11.82 -16.04
C ASN A 154 -6.55 13.04 -15.16
N ILE A 155 -5.96 13.20 -13.98
CA ILE A 155 -6.30 14.31 -13.07
C ILE A 155 -5.42 15.55 -13.31
N PRO A 156 -6.01 16.77 -13.34
CA PRO A 156 -5.29 18.03 -13.40
C PRO A 156 -4.31 18.20 -12.22
N ARG A 157 -3.11 18.75 -12.49
CA ARG A 157 -2.01 18.87 -11.50
C ARG A 157 -2.45 19.47 -10.16
N LYS A 158 -3.31 20.50 -10.19
CA LYS A 158 -3.81 21.22 -9.01
C LYS A 158 -4.66 20.37 -8.05
N ASP A 159 -5.35 19.34 -8.56
CA ASP A 159 -6.31 18.56 -7.79
C ASP A 159 -5.76 17.18 -7.36
N ARG A 160 -4.57 16.79 -7.86
CA ARG A 160 -3.99 15.45 -7.63
C ARG A 160 -3.81 15.11 -6.17
N MET A 161 -3.19 16.00 -5.41
CA MET A 161 -2.83 15.72 -4.02
C MET A 161 -4.08 15.58 -3.15
N TRP A 162 -5.08 16.44 -3.37
CA TRP A 162 -6.35 16.36 -2.65
C TRP A 162 -7.12 15.08 -3.01
N ILE A 163 -7.26 14.76 -4.29
CA ILE A 163 -7.96 13.53 -4.71
C ILE A 163 -7.24 12.28 -4.20
N GLN A 164 -5.91 12.25 -4.27
CA GLN A 164 -5.12 11.14 -3.77
C GLN A 164 -5.28 10.97 -2.25
N ASN A 165 -5.29 12.05 -1.46
CA ASN A 165 -5.46 11.96 -0.02
C ASN A 165 -6.90 11.67 0.42
N SER A 166 -7.90 12.08 -0.37
CA SER A 166 -9.31 11.91 -0.04
C SER A 166 -9.93 10.58 -0.49
N ILE A 167 -9.34 9.88 -1.48
CA ILE A 167 -9.99 8.72 -2.13
C ILE A 167 -9.20 7.41 -1.99
N THR A 168 -7.92 7.43 -1.60
CA THR A 168 -7.07 6.22 -1.67
C THR A 168 -7.23 5.25 -0.50
N TRP A 169 -6.37 5.34 0.53
CA TRP A 169 -6.23 4.26 1.52
C TRP A 169 -7.02 4.50 2.81
N SER A 170 -6.98 5.71 3.36
CA SER A 170 -7.54 5.97 4.69
C SER A 170 -9.07 5.82 4.78
N PRO A 171 -9.88 6.32 3.83
CA PRO A 171 -11.34 6.11 3.86
C PRO A 171 -11.73 4.64 3.71
N ASN A 172 -10.99 3.91 2.88
CA ASN A 172 -11.23 2.48 2.63
C ASN A 172 -11.01 1.62 3.88
N LEU A 173 -10.10 2.01 4.78
CA LEU A 173 -9.90 1.36 6.08
C LEU A 173 -11.07 1.55 7.05
N ILE A 174 -11.93 2.56 6.82
CA ILE A 174 -13.14 2.81 7.63
C ILE A 174 -14.32 1.99 7.08
N LEU A 175 -14.48 1.96 5.76
CA LEU A 175 -15.57 1.22 5.10
C LEU A 175 -15.41 -0.30 5.22
N PHE A 176 -14.17 -0.78 5.18
CA PHE A 176 -13.88 -2.21 5.21
C PHE A 176 -14.40 -2.95 6.47
N PRO A 177 -14.11 -2.51 7.72
CA PRO A 177 -14.61 -3.19 8.92
C PRO A 177 -16.14 -3.18 8.99
N PHE A 178 -16.80 -2.16 8.42
CA PHE A 178 -18.26 -2.14 8.32
C PHE A 178 -18.78 -3.26 7.40
N VAL A 179 -18.16 -3.45 6.22
CA VAL A 179 -18.51 -4.57 5.33
C VAL A 179 -18.18 -5.92 5.97
N ALA A 180 -17.05 -6.02 6.66
CA ALA A 180 -16.65 -7.24 7.38
C ALA A 180 -17.68 -7.60 8.47
N TRP A 181 -18.16 -6.60 9.21
CA TRP A 181 -19.20 -6.76 10.22
C TRP A 181 -20.53 -7.26 9.62
N LEU A 182 -20.91 -6.77 8.43
CA LEU A 182 -22.10 -7.29 7.73
C LEU A 182 -21.93 -8.74 7.26
N CYS A 183 -20.74 -9.13 6.81
CA CYS A 183 -20.48 -10.45 6.24
C CYS A 183 -20.36 -11.56 7.29
N HIS A 184 -19.82 -11.27 8.48
CA HIS A 184 -19.54 -12.22 9.57
C HIS A 184 -18.55 -13.37 9.26
N ASP A 185 -18.41 -13.79 8.00
CA ASP A 185 -17.52 -14.86 7.56
C ASP A 185 -16.63 -14.49 6.36
N TRP A 186 -15.47 -15.16 6.28
CA TRP A 186 -14.46 -14.89 5.25
C TRP A 186 -14.88 -15.31 3.83
N ARG A 187 -15.79 -16.29 3.67
CA ARG A 187 -16.25 -16.77 2.36
C ARG A 187 -17.19 -15.74 1.73
N THR A 188 -18.23 -15.33 2.44
CA THR A 188 -19.15 -14.25 2.04
C THR A 188 -18.38 -12.97 1.77
N MET A 189 -17.41 -12.63 2.63
CA MET A 189 -16.55 -11.47 2.41
C MET A 189 -15.77 -11.57 1.09
N SER A 190 -15.22 -12.73 0.76
CA SER A 190 -14.50 -12.96 -0.50
C SER A 190 -15.42 -12.82 -1.72
N VAL A 191 -16.68 -13.28 -1.62
CA VAL A 191 -17.71 -13.09 -2.67
C VAL A 191 -18.11 -11.63 -2.84
N VAL A 192 -18.35 -10.89 -1.75
CA VAL A 192 -18.67 -9.45 -1.79
C VAL A 192 -17.56 -8.67 -2.46
N ILE A 193 -16.31 -9.07 -2.24
CA ILE A 193 -15.13 -8.44 -2.83
C ILE A 193 -14.97 -8.78 -4.31
N ALA A 194 -15.28 -10.01 -4.70
CA ALA A 194 -15.40 -10.36 -6.11
C ALA A 194 -16.47 -9.52 -6.80
N ALA A 195 -17.64 -9.35 -6.18
CA ALA A 195 -18.72 -8.52 -6.70
C ALA A 195 -18.32 -7.03 -6.82
N ALA A 196 -17.64 -6.47 -5.81
CA ALA A 196 -17.11 -5.10 -5.87
C ALA A 196 -16.04 -4.94 -6.98
N SER A 197 -15.23 -5.97 -7.22
CA SER A 197 -14.26 -6.00 -8.32
C SER A 197 -14.94 -6.02 -9.69
N ILE A 198 -16.05 -6.75 -9.83
CA ILE A 198 -16.87 -6.77 -11.05
C ILE A 198 -17.52 -5.39 -11.29
N ALA A 199 -18.06 -4.76 -10.25
CA ALA A 199 -18.58 -3.40 -10.36
C ALA A 199 -17.49 -2.41 -10.82
N THR A 200 -16.28 -2.56 -10.28
CA THR A 200 -15.11 -1.77 -10.68
C THR A 200 -14.71 -2.04 -12.14
N PHE A 201 -14.79 -3.30 -12.59
CA PHE A 201 -14.54 -3.66 -13.99
C PHE A 201 -15.48 -2.91 -14.94
N PHE A 202 -16.79 -2.89 -14.64
CA PHE A 202 -17.76 -2.13 -15.44
C PHE A 202 -17.50 -0.62 -15.38
N ALA A 203 -17.12 -0.09 -14.22
CA ALA A 203 -16.74 1.32 -14.10
C ALA A 203 -15.54 1.66 -15.00
N VAL A 204 -14.48 0.84 -14.98
CA VAL A 204 -13.29 1.01 -15.85
C VAL A 204 -13.63 0.79 -17.32
N PHE A 205 -14.57 -0.10 -17.63
CA PHE A 205 -15.01 -0.34 -19.00
C PHE A 205 -15.63 0.92 -19.62
N LEU A 206 -16.32 1.74 -18.84
CA LEU A 206 -16.91 3.01 -19.30
C LEU A 206 -15.89 4.14 -19.45
N LEU A 207 -14.69 4.01 -18.85
CA LEU A 207 -13.64 5.02 -18.93
C LEU A 207 -12.88 4.94 -20.26
N GLU A 208 -12.30 6.07 -20.66
CA GLU A 208 -11.43 6.15 -21.83
C GLU A 208 -9.97 5.83 -21.49
N GLU A 209 -9.18 5.50 -22.51
CA GLU A 209 -7.74 5.31 -22.36
C GLU A 209 -7.05 6.65 -22.06
N SER A 210 -5.95 6.60 -21.29
CA SER A 210 -5.20 7.78 -20.87
C SER A 210 -4.73 8.59 -22.10
N PRO A 211 -5.15 9.88 -22.23
CA PRO A 211 -4.70 10.72 -23.33
C PRO A 211 -3.18 10.87 -23.39
N ARG A 212 -2.52 10.92 -22.22
CA ARG A 212 -1.06 11.04 -22.15
C ARG A 212 -0.36 9.81 -22.68
N TRP A 213 -0.85 8.62 -22.33
CA TRP A 213 -0.29 7.38 -22.84
C TRP A 213 -0.48 7.27 -24.36
N LEU A 214 -1.65 7.66 -24.88
CA LEU A 214 -1.94 7.67 -26.32
C LEU A 214 -1.00 8.61 -27.08
N ILE A 215 -0.80 9.83 -26.58
CA ILE A 215 0.16 10.78 -27.14
C ILE A 215 1.58 10.20 -27.11
N GLN A 216 2.00 9.64 -25.98
CA GLN A 216 3.32 9.04 -25.82
C GLN A 216 3.59 7.89 -26.80
N LYS A 217 2.56 7.14 -27.18
CA LYS A 217 2.61 6.06 -28.17
C LYS A 217 2.45 6.53 -29.61
N GLY A 218 2.27 7.83 -29.85
CA GLY A 218 2.04 8.40 -31.18
C GLY A 218 0.63 8.16 -31.74
N ARG A 219 -0.32 7.70 -30.92
CA ARG A 219 -1.71 7.43 -31.33
C ARG A 219 -2.56 8.69 -31.15
N LEU A 220 -2.25 9.73 -31.93
CA LEU A 220 -2.80 11.08 -31.74
C LEU A 220 -4.30 11.17 -32.02
N ASP A 221 -4.81 10.47 -33.04
CA ASP A 221 -6.24 10.46 -33.37
C ASP A 221 -7.09 9.89 -32.23
N GLU A 222 -6.58 8.85 -31.57
CA GLU A 222 -7.24 8.27 -30.40
C GLU A 222 -7.15 9.18 -29.19
N ALA A 223 -6.00 9.85 -29.00
CA ALA A 223 -5.84 10.84 -27.93
C ALA A 223 -6.84 11.99 -28.10
N ARG A 224 -7.03 12.47 -29.34
CA ARG A 224 -8.02 13.48 -29.71
C ARG A 224 -9.43 13.04 -29.34
N LYS A 225 -9.84 11.85 -29.77
CA LYS A 225 -11.15 11.27 -29.45
C LYS A 225 -11.38 11.15 -27.95
N SER A 226 -10.38 10.65 -27.20
CA SER A 226 -10.43 10.52 -25.74
C SER A 226 -10.64 11.89 -25.07
N LEU A 227 -9.85 12.90 -25.44
CA LEU A 227 -9.92 14.25 -24.85
C LEU A 227 -11.25 14.97 -25.16
N ILE A 228 -11.75 14.85 -26.39
CA ILE A 228 -13.05 15.41 -26.76
C ILE A 228 -14.16 14.74 -25.95
N LYS A 229 -14.12 13.42 -25.79
CA LYS A 229 -15.13 12.69 -25.00
C LYS A 229 -15.09 13.09 -23.53
N ILE A 230 -13.90 13.19 -22.92
CA ILE A 230 -13.74 13.68 -21.53
C ILE A 230 -14.37 15.07 -21.38
N ARG A 231 -14.06 16.01 -22.29
CA ARG A 231 -14.62 17.37 -22.26
C ARG A 231 -16.14 17.41 -22.47
N LYS A 232 -16.69 16.54 -23.32
CA LYS A 232 -18.14 16.40 -23.50
C LYS A 232 -18.79 15.87 -22.23
N THR A 233 -18.20 14.88 -21.57
CA THR A 233 -18.68 14.36 -20.27
C THR A 233 -18.64 15.42 -19.17
N ASP A 234 -17.59 16.25 -19.15
CA ASP A 234 -17.47 17.37 -18.23
C ASP A 234 -18.40 18.55 -18.55
N ARG A 235 -19.13 18.50 -19.69
CA ARG A 235 -19.95 19.60 -20.23
C ARG A 235 -19.16 20.89 -20.44
N LEU A 236 -17.88 20.77 -20.75
CA LEU A 236 -16.95 21.87 -21.00
C LEU A 236 -16.42 21.86 -22.44
N TYR A 237 -17.11 21.17 -23.35
CA TYR A 237 -16.75 21.12 -24.76
C TYR A 237 -17.11 22.45 -25.45
N ASP A 238 -16.17 22.94 -26.27
CA ASP A 238 -16.30 24.13 -27.10
C ASP A 238 -15.52 23.90 -28.41
N GLU A 239 -15.98 24.47 -29.52
CA GLU A 239 -15.28 24.39 -30.82
C GLU A 239 -13.90 25.06 -30.76
N THR A 240 -13.72 26.07 -29.91
CA THR A 240 -12.41 26.69 -29.67
C THR A 240 -11.42 25.72 -29.04
N PHE A 241 -11.89 24.83 -28.16
CA PHE A 241 -11.05 23.80 -27.53
C PHE A 241 -10.58 22.77 -28.54
N GLU A 242 -11.42 22.40 -29.51
CA GLU A 242 -11.04 21.43 -30.54
C GLU A 242 -9.91 21.96 -31.43
N LYS A 243 -9.97 23.23 -31.84
CA LYS A 243 -8.87 23.88 -32.58
C LYS A 243 -7.58 23.97 -31.77
N GLN A 244 -7.66 24.37 -30.49
CA GLN A 244 -6.51 24.41 -29.58
C GLN A 244 -5.91 23.01 -29.36
N LEU A 245 -6.75 21.99 -29.28
CA LEU A 245 -6.32 20.62 -29.10
C LEU A 245 -5.54 20.13 -30.32
N ASP A 246 -6.01 20.42 -31.53
CA ASP A 246 -5.32 20.05 -32.78
C ASP A 246 -3.94 20.71 -32.89
N GLU A 247 -3.83 21.98 -32.50
CA GLU A 247 -2.54 22.68 -32.43
C GLU A 247 -1.58 22.03 -31.43
N VAL A 248 -2.05 21.72 -30.21
CA VAL A 248 -1.25 21.05 -29.18
C VAL A 248 -0.79 19.66 -29.63
N LEU A 249 -1.69 18.89 -30.25
CA LEU A 249 -1.37 17.54 -30.77
C LEU A 249 -0.37 17.61 -31.92
N HIS A 250 -0.47 18.63 -32.79
CA HIS A 250 0.51 18.84 -33.86
C HIS A 250 1.90 19.12 -33.29
N VAL A 251 2.02 20.00 -32.30
CA VAL A 251 3.30 20.30 -31.62
C VAL A 251 3.88 19.07 -30.91
N GLU A 252 3.04 18.28 -30.23
CA GLU A 252 3.43 17.00 -29.62
C GLU A 252 3.92 16.00 -30.68
N SER A 253 3.27 15.93 -31.85
CA SER A 253 3.66 15.05 -32.97
C SER A 253 5.06 15.37 -33.49
N GLU A 254 5.37 16.65 -33.69
CA GLU A 254 6.68 17.11 -34.15
C GLU A 254 7.76 16.82 -33.10
N LYS A 255 7.44 17.05 -31.81
CA LYS A 255 8.33 16.69 -30.71
C LYS A 255 8.59 15.19 -30.65
N HIS A 256 7.57 14.36 -30.83
CA HIS A 256 7.70 12.91 -30.86
C HIS A 256 8.59 12.44 -32.01
N ALA A 257 8.41 12.99 -33.21
CA ALA A 257 9.24 12.71 -34.37
C ALA A 257 10.72 13.10 -34.15
N ARG A 258 10.98 14.23 -33.47
CA ARG A 258 12.33 14.69 -33.10
C ARG A 258 12.95 13.88 -31.94
N SER A 259 12.14 13.47 -30.97
CA SER A 259 12.53 12.79 -29.73
C SER A 259 12.87 11.30 -29.93
N SER A 260 12.15 10.61 -30.82
CA SER A 260 12.40 9.19 -31.15
C SER A 260 13.87 8.93 -31.55
N LYS A 261 14.54 9.91 -32.15
CA LYS A 261 15.95 9.82 -32.56
C LYS A 261 16.98 10.04 -31.43
N LYS A 262 16.59 10.47 -30.22
CA LYS A 262 17.53 10.89 -29.14
C LYS A 262 17.17 10.45 -27.71
N ALA A 263 16.22 9.54 -27.50
CA ALA A 263 15.85 9.12 -26.15
C ALA A 263 16.98 8.33 -25.47
N LYS A 264 17.73 8.99 -24.56
CA LYS A 264 18.67 8.32 -23.66
C LYS A 264 17.89 7.42 -22.70
N LYS A 265 18.12 6.10 -22.77
CA LYS A 265 17.58 5.14 -21.80
C LYS A 265 18.35 5.28 -20.49
N TYR A 266 17.65 5.65 -19.42
CA TYR A 266 18.20 5.65 -18.07
C TYR A 266 17.83 4.33 -17.37
N THR A 267 18.82 3.67 -16.79
CA THR A 267 18.68 2.44 -16.00
C THR A 267 18.86 2.72 -14.50
N PHE A 268 18.47 1.79 -13.63
CA PHE A 268 18.63 1.88 -12.16
C PHE A 268 20.05 2.20 -11.70
N ILE A 269 21.09 1.81 -12.45
CA ILE A 269 22.50 2.15 -12.17
C ILE A 269 22.71 3.67 -12.08
N HIS A 270 21.90 4.47 -12.78
CA HIS A 270 22.00 5.92 -12.74
C HIS A 270 21.51 6.56 -11.44
N LEU A 271 20.80 5.84 -10.57
CA LEU A 271 20.51 6.31 -9.21
C LEU A 271 21.76 6.30 -8.32
N PHE A 272 22.70 5.39 -8.61
CA PHE A 272 23.93 5.21 -7.83
C PHE A 272 25.13 5.93 -8.45
N CYS A 273 24.89 6.92 -9.31
CA CYS A 273 25.95 7.61 -10.06
C CYS A 273 26.82 8.54 -9.21
N THR A 274 26.32 9.09 -8.12
CA THR A 274 27.05 10.04 -7.25
C THR A 274 26.88 9.60 -5.81
N TRP A 275 27.91 9.77 -4.97
CA TRP A 275 27.89 9.38 -3.54
C TRP A 275 26.67 9.95 -2.79
N LYS A 276 26.31 11.20 -3.08
CA LYS A 276 25.10 11.84 -2.56
C LYS A 276 23.81 11.11 -2.97
N MET A 277 23.66 10.77 -4.26
CA MET A 277 22.46 10.06 -4.75
C MET A 277 22.40 8.62 -4.26
N MET A 278 23.54 7.95 -4.10
CA MET A 278 23.62 6.62 -3.52
C MET A 278 23.19 6.63 -2.04
N ALA A 279 23.74 7.55 -1.23
CA ALA A 279 23.36 7.68 0.18
C ALA A 279 21.86 8.00 0.32
N GLN A 280 21.33 8.90 -0.50
CA GLN A 280 19.90 9.22 -0.54
C GLN A 280 19.05 8.03 -0.97
N SER A 281 19.47 7.29 -2.01
CA SER A 281 18.76 6.10 -2.52
C SER A 281 18.70 5.02 -1.45
N LEU A 282 19.83 4.73 -0.81
CA LEU A 282 19.92 3.72 0.24
C LEU A 282 19.07 4.13 1.46
N THR A 283 19.10 5.41 1.84
CA THR A 283 18.28 5.94 2.94
C THR A 283 16.78 5.79 2.67
N PHE A 284 16.31 6.12 1.46
CA PHE A 284 14.89 5.95 1.13
C PHE A 284 14.50 4.48 1.01
N VAL A 285 15.37 3.62 0.48
CA VAL A 285 15.14 2.18 0.35
C VAL A 285 15.05 1.51 1.71
N SER A 286 16.02 1.72 2.60
CA SER A 286 15.99 1.13 3.93
C SER A 286 14.87 1.74 4.76
N GLY A 287 14.68 3.05 4.70
CA GLY A 287 13.65 3.74 5.46
C GLY A 287 12.23 3.34 5.07
N ILE A 288 11.91 3.24 3.77
CA ILE A 288 10.56 2.82 3.36
C ILE A 288 10.30 1.35 3.70
N MET A 289 11.34 0.51 3.63
CA MET A 289 11.26 -0.89 4.02
C MET A 289 10.93 -0.99 5.52
N CYS A 290 11.64 -0.26 6.39
CA CYS A 290 11.36 -0.20 7.83
C CYS A 290 9.95 0.31 8.13
N THR A 291 9.55 1.45 7.55
CA THR A 291 8.19 2.00 7.74
C THR A 291 7.12 1.01 7.33
N THR A 292 7.30 0.34 6.19
CA THR A 292 6.33 -0.63 5.70
C THR A 292 6.28 -1.86 6.61
N PHE A 293 7.45 -2.34 7.04
CA PHE A 293 7.57 -3.46 7.95
C PHE A 293 6.82 -3.20 9.26
N ILE A 294 6.95 -2.00 9.84
CA ILE A 294 6.24 -1.59 11.07
C ILE A 294 4.73 -1.53 10.86
N VAL A 295 4.27 -0.84 9.82
CA VAL A 295 2.83 -0.67 9.57
C VAL A 295 2.13 -2.00 9.40
N TYR A 296 2.66 -2.86 8.52
CA TYR A 296 1.99 -4.12 8.24
C TYR A 296 2.13 -5.10 9.41
N SER A 297 3.23 -5.08 10.16
CA SER A 297 3.34 -5.90 11.38
C SER A 297 2.26 -5.52 12.40
N LEU A 298 2.12 -4.23 12.69
CA LEU A 298 1.10 -3.72 13.60
C LEU A 298 -0.33 -3.99 13.10
N MET A 299 -0.55 -3.89 11.78
CA MET A 299 -1.84 -4.23 11.19
C MET A 299 -2.16 -5.72 11.30
N TYR A 300 -1.22 -6.62 10.99
CA TYR A 300 -1.44 -8.06 11.08
C TYR A 300 -1.61 -8.58 12.51
N ASN A 301 -1.17 -7.82 13.51
CA ASN A 301 -1.38 -8.17 14.92
C ASN A 301 -2.65 -7.52 15.51
N MET A 302 -3.43 -6.76 14.73
CA MET A 302 -4.63 -6.04 15.19
C MET A 302 -5.66 -6.89 15.94
N GLU A 303 -5.70 -8.18 15.64
CA GLU A 303 -6.69 -9.13 16.14
C GLU A 303 -6.41 -9.58 17.58
N LYS A 304 -5.17 -9.47 18.04
CA LYS A 304 -4.79 -9.78 19.42
C LYS A 304 -5.09 -8.64 20.39
N LEU A 305 -5.46 -7.46 19.89
CA LEU A 305 -5.68 -6.29 20.72
C LEU A 305 -7.04 -6.35 21.42
N SER A 306 -7.10 -5.80 22.62
CA SER A 306 -8.35 -5.73 23.37
C SER A 306 -9.37 -4.84 22.65
N GLY A 307 -10.65 -5.19 22.80
CA GLY A 307 -11.77 -4.51 22.16
C GLY A 307 -12.35 -5.25 20.97
N SER A 308 -13.10 -4.53 20.14
CA SER A 308 -13.69 -5.08 18.92
C SER A 308 -12.78 -4.85 17.73
N LEU A 309 -12.49 -5.91 16.97
CA LEU A 309 -11.71 -5.85 15.73
C LEU A 309 -12.23 -4.75 14.79
N TYR A 310 -13.55 -4.64 14.65
CA TYR A 310 -14.21 -3.68 13.75
C TYR A 310 -13.98 -2.24 14.20
N TRP A 311 -14.14 -1.95 15.48
CA TRP A 311 -13.91 -0.61 16.03
C TRP A 311 -12.44 -0.22 15.99
N ASN A 312 -11.53 -1.15 16.31
CA ASN A 312 -10.09 -0.92 16.26
C ASN A 312 -9.63 -0.55 14.84
N LEU A 313 -10.12 -1.26 13.81
CA LEU A 313 -9.85 -0.93 12.40
C LEU A 313 -10.48 0.41 11.98
N ALA A 314 -11.72 0.69 12.39
CA ALA A 314 -12.40 1.94 12.05
C ALA A 314 -11.70 3.17 12.66
N ILE A 315 -11.32 3.10 13.94
CA ILE A 315 -10.58 4.16 14.64
C ILE A 315 -9.18 4.35 14.03
N MET A 316 -8.53 3.25 13.63
CA MET A 316 -7.26 3.32 12.90
C MET A 316 -7.41 4.03 11.55
N GLY A 317 -8.44 3.68 10.76
CA GLY A 317 -8.73 4.35 9.48
C GLY A 317 -9.04 5.83 9.66
N ALA A 318 -9.88 6.16 10.64
CA ALA A 318 -10.26 7.54 10.96
C ALA A 318 -9.08 8.39 11.43
N SER A 319 -8.28 7.89 12.38
CA SER A 319 -7.09 8.59 12.88
C SER A 319 -6.07 8.87 11.77
N ARG A 320 -5.79 7.88 10.90
CA ARG A 320 -4.97 8.07 9.69
C ARG A 320 -5.52 9.17 8.80
N TRP A 321 -6.82 9.17 8.56
CA TRP A 321 -7.44 10.16 7.66
C TRP A 321 -7.38 11.58 8.22
N ILE A 322 -7.73 11.74 9.50
CA ILE A 322 -7.70 13.03 10.21
C ILE A 322 -6.27 13.58 10.24
N ILE A 323 -5.28 12.78 10.64
CA ILE A 323 -3.87 13.19 10.70
C ILE A 323 -3.35 13.58 9.31
N ASN A 324 -3.69 12.84 8.26
CA ASN A 324 -3.35 13.20 6.87
C ASN A 324 -3.86 14.57 6.47
N ILE A 325 -5.12 14.89 6.79
CA ILE A 325 -5.71 16.18 6.46
C ILE A 325 -5.05 17.29 7.27
N LEU A 326 -4.87 17.10 8.58
CA LEU A 326 -4.25 18.09 9.46
C LEU A 326 -2.81 18.43 9.05
N VAL A 327 -1.98 17.42 8.78
CA VAL A 327 -0.60 17.64 8.34
C VAL A 327 -0.55 18.29 6.96
N SER A 328 -1.44 17.91 6.05
CA SER A 328 -1.54 18.56 4.72
C SER A 328 -1.90 20.04 4.83
N ILE A 329 -2.82 20.41 5.74
CA ILE A 329 -3.18 21.81 6.00
C ILE A 329 -2.03 22.56 6.65
N ALA A 330 -1.36 21.95 7.64
CA ALA A 330 -0.22 22.54 8.33
C ALA A 330 0.94 22.83 7.35
N ASP A 331 1.25 21.90 6.46
CA ASP A 331 2.27 22.09 5.43
C ASP A 331 1.94 23.24 4.46
N TYR A 332 0.66 23.41 4.10
CA TYR A 332 0.23 24.50 3.23
C TYR A 332 0.28 25.86 3.94
N ARG A 333 -0.14 25.93 5.21
CA ARG A 333 -0.25 27.18 5.98
C ARG A 333 1.09 27.65 6.55
N LEU A 334 1.99 26.74 6.88
CA LEU A 334 3.20 27.03 7.65
C LEU A 334 4.45 26.90 6.77
N PRO A 335 5.10 28.02 6.39
CA PRO A 335 6.29 27.97 5.54
C PRO A 335 7.50 27.33 6.24
N TRP A 336 7.59 27.44 7.58
CA TRP A 336 8.64 26.82 8.41
C TRP A 336 8.43 25.31 8.63
N PHE A 337 7.22 24.81 8.34
CA PHE A 337 6.89 23.40 8.54
C PHE A 337 7.40 22.58 7.35
N GLY A 338 8.68 22.21 7.42
CA GLY A 338 9.42 21.49 6.37
C GLY A 338 9.08 20.01 6.26
N ARG A 339 9.44 19.39 5.12
CA ARG A 339 9.21 17.96 4.84
C ARG A 339 10.02 17.06 5.76
N LYS A 340 11.27 17.45 6.06
CA LYS A 340 12.14 16.69 6.98
C LYS A 340 11.56 16.71 8.39
N MET A 341 11.07 17.87 8.83
CA MET A 341 10.50 18.03 10.17
C MET A 341 9.20 17.24 10.35
N ILE A 342 8.30 17.25 9.36
CA ILE A 342 7.09 16.40 9.36
C ILE A 342 7.47 14.93 9.57
N ASN A 343 8.45 14.46 8.81
CA ASN A 343 8.88 13.08 8.86
C ASN A 343 9.55 12.76 10.22
N GLN A 344 10.39 13.65 10.76
CA GLN A 344 11.03 13.46 12.07
C GLN A 344 10.01 13.45 13.23
N ILE A 345 9.02 14.34 13.22
CA ILE A 345 7.94 14.35 14.23
C ILE A 345 7.17 13.03 14.20
N ALA A 346 6.77 12.58 13.00
CA ALA A 346 6.09 11.30 12.85
C ALA A 346 6.98 10.13 13.31
N MET A 347 8.28 10.16 13.01
CA MET A 347 9.23 9.13 13.46
C MET A 347 9.35 9.07 14.98
N VAL A 348 9.50 10.22 15.64
CA VAL A 348 9.59 10.29 17.10
C VAL A 348 8.28 9.82 17.74
N ALA A 349 7.12 10.23 17.21
CA ALA A 349 5.83 9.76 17.71
C ALA A 349 5.69 8.23 17.59
N THR A 350 6.12 7.63 16.47
CA THR A 350 6.12 6.17 16.31
C THR A 350 7.11 5.48 17.25
N LEU A 351 8.30 6.05 17.48
CA LEU A 351 9.28 5.52 18.42
C LEU A 351 8.73 5.50 19.85
N LEU A 352 8.12 6.60 20.29
CA LEU A 352 7.51 6.69 21.62
C LEU A 352 6.38 5.68 21.78
N ALA A 353 5.49 5.54 20.79
CA ALA A 353 4.42 4.56 20.82
C ALA A 353 4.95 3.11 20.91
N LEU A 354 5.95 2.76 20.09
CA LEU A 354 6.58 1.43 20.11
C LEU A 354 7.32 1.16 21.43
N PHE A 355 8.00 2.17 21.99
CA PHE A 355 8.70 2.08 23.25
C PHE A 355 7.73 1.83 24.42
N ILE A 356 6.66 2.62 24.49
CA ILE A 356 5.62 2.44 25.51
C ILE A 356 5.03 1.02 25.43
N MET A 357 4.71 0.54 24.23
CA MET A 357 4.19 -0.82 24.02
C MET A 357 5.17 -1.90 24.45
N ALA A 358 6.45 -1.79 24.08
CA ALA A 358 7.47 -2.77 24.46
C ALA A 358 7.68 -2.83 25.98
N VAL A 359 7.69 -1.68 26.66
CA VAL A 359 7.80 -1.59 28.11
C VAL A 359 6.56 -2.17 28.81
N TYR A 360 5.36 -1.83 28.34
CA TYR A 360 4.11 -2.35 28.93
C TYR A 360 4.04 -3.87 28.89
N LEU A 361 4.40 -4.46 27.74
CA LEU A 361 4.46 -5.91 27.58
C LEU A 361 5.55 -6.57 28.43
N TYR A 362 6.69 -5.90 28.62
CA TYR A 362 7.75 -6.40 29.50
C TYR A 362 7.28 -6.51 30.97
N PHE A 363 6.44 -5.58 31.43
CA PHE A 363 5.87 -5.59 32.78
C PHE A 363 4.59 -6.42 32.91
N GLY A 364 4.11 -7.05 31.83
CA GLY A 364 2.92 -7.90 31.86
C GLY A 364 1.59 -7.16 32.03
N TYR A 365 1.53 -5.86 31.71
CA TYR A 365 0.27 -5.09 31.72
C TYR A 365 -0.43 -5.15 30.37
N ASP A 366 -1.75 -5.28 30.39
CA ASP A 366 -2.46 -5.75 29.21
C ASP A 366 -3.51 -4.82 28.57
N GLY A 367 -3.71 -5.04 27.28
CA GLY A 367 -4.89 -4.66 26.49
C GLY A 367 -4.95 -3.24 25.93
N GLN A 368 -5.43 -2.27 26.72
CA GLN A 368 -5.88 -0.97 26.19
C GLN A 368 -4.72 -0.10 25.69
N VAL A 369 -3.59 -0.12 26.39
CA VAL A 369 -2.39 0.65 26.01
C VAL A 369 -1.83 0.13 24.69
N MET A 370 -1.90 -1.18 24.44
CA MET A 370 -1.50 -1.77 23.16
C MET A 370 -2.42 -1.29 22.03
N ALA A 371 -3.73 -1.17 22.27
CA ALA A 371 -4.70 -0.70 21.27
C ALA A 371 -4.42 0.74 20.88
N ILE A 372 -4.27 1.61 21.88
CA ILE A 372 -3.97 3.03 21.68
C ILE A 372 -2.60 3.19 21.01
N GLY A 373 -1.57 2.48 21.48
CA GLY A 373 -0.22 2.52 20.92
C GLY A 373 -0.16 2.06 19.46
N THR A 374 -0.88 0.99 19.11
CA THR A 374 -0.96 0.46 17.74
C THR A 374 -1.66 1.45 16.82
N VAL A 375 -2.80 2.01 17.24
CA VAL A 375 -3.53 3.02 16.48
C VAL A 375 -2.66 4.26 16.26
N ALA A 376 -2.01 4.78 17.31
CA ALA A 376 -1.16 5.95 17.23
C ALA A 376 0.05 5.72 16.29
N ALA A 377 0.73 4.59 16.43
CA ALA A 377 1.88 4.24 15.60
C ALA A 377 1.50 4.09 14.12
N VAL A 378 0.43 3.34 13.82
CA VAL A 378 -0.03 3.13 12.44
C VAL A 378 -0.56 4.43 11.83
N ALA A 379 -1.20 5.30 12.63
CA ALA A 379 -1.64 6.60 12.18
C ALA A 379 -0.46 7.50 11.76
N MET A 380 0.59 7.58 12.58
CA MET A 380 1.78 8.37 12.27
C MET A 380 2.60 7.80 11.11
N CYS A 381 2.65 6.47 10.96
CA CYS A 381 3.33 5.86 9.83
C CYS A 381 2.71 6.22 8.46
N SER A 382 1.43 6.60 8.42
CA SER A 382 0.82 7.11 7.18
C SER A 382 1.51 8.39 6.68
N GLN A 383 1.96 9.25 7.61
CA GLN A 383 2.75 10.44 7.30
C GLN A 383 4.12 10.09 6.75
N LEU A 384 4.77 9.09 7.33
CA LEU A 384 6.08 8.61 6.88
C LEU A 384 6.03 8.18 5.41
N PHE A 385 4.97 7.49 4.98
CA PHE A 385 4.77 7.13 3.58
C PHE A 385 4.66 8.37 2.68
N ILE A 386 3.75 9.28 3.00
CA ILE A 386 3.48 10.47 2.18
C ILE A 386 4.74 11.34 2.09
N ALA A 387 5.38 11.61 3.22
CA ALA A 387 6.58 12.44 3.31
C ALA A 387 7.74 11.82 2.52
N LYS A 388 8.04 10.53 2.69
CA LYS A 388 9.15 9.88 1.96
C LYS A 388 8.93 9.85 0.46
N TYR A 389 7.73 9.51 -0.01
CA TYR A 389 7.42 9.55 -1.45
C TYR A 389 7.51 10.97 -2.02
N MET A 390 7.12 11.98 -1.24
CA MET A 390 7.24 13.37 -1.63
C MET A 390 8.70 13.84 -1.70
N MET A 391 9.51 13.52 -0.69
CA MET A 391 10.94 13.83 -0.68
C MET A 391 11.67 13.16 -1.85
N VAL A 392 11.31 11.93 -2.24
CA VAL A 392 11.84 11.28 -3.45
C VAL A 392 11.47 12.05 -4.72
N ASN A 393 10.24 12.56 -4.80
CA ASN A 393 9.81 13.35 -5.95
C ASN A 393 10.49 14.73 -6.03
N GLU A 394 10.88 15.31 -4.89
CA GLU A 394 11.52 16.62 -4.83
C GLU A 394 13.05 16.53 -5.03
N LEU A 395 13.69 15.48 -4.51
CA LEU A 395 15.15 15.36 -4.46
C LEU A 395 15.77 14.75 -5.73
N TYR A 396 15.04 13.88 -6.44
CA TYR A 396 15.57 13.22 -7.64
C TYR A 396 15.30 14.05 -8.90
N PRO A 397 16.29 14.17 -9.81
CA PRO A 397 16.09 14.86 -11.07
C PRO A 397 15.07 14.11 -11.94
N THR A 398 14.33 14.87 -12.74
CA THR A 398 13.19 14.35 -13.54
C THR A 398 13.54 13.13 -14.39
N ALA A 399 14.77 13.06 -14.90
CA ALA A 399 15.27 11.96 -15.72
C ALA A 399 15.31 10.58 -15.01
N VAL A 400 15.50 10.53 -13.69
CA VAL A 400 15.61 9.28 -12.91
C VAL A 400 14.58 9.16 -11.78
N ARG A 401 13.74 10.18 -11.59
CA ARG A 401 12.72 10.22 -10.53
C ARG A 401 11.78 9.03 -10.55
N ASN A 402 11.26 8.68 -11.73
CA ASN A 402 10.33 7.54 -11.85
C ASN A 402 11.01 6.21 -11.48
N LEU A 403 12.31 6.06 -11.77
CA LEU A 403 13.09 4.89 -11.37
C LEU A 403 13.29 4.86 -9.84
N ALA A 404 13.55 6.01 -9.21
CA ALA A 404 13.67 6.12 -7.75
C ALA A 404 12.36 5.78 -7.03
N VAL A 405 11.22 6.32 -7.48
CA VAL A 405 9.91 5.98 -6.93
C VAL A 405 9.60 4.49 -7.09
N SER A 406 9.94 3.90 -8.24
CA SER A 406 9.74 2.46 -8.50
C SER A 406 10.58 1.59 -7.57
N LEU A 407 11.84 1.95 -7.33
CA LEU A 407 12.74 1.24 -6.40
C LEU A 407 12.20 1.29 -4.97
N VAL A 408 11.82 2.49 -4.50
CA VAL A 408 11.23 2.69 -3.17
C VAL A 408 9.93 1.90 -3.01
N SER A 409 9.06 1.90 -4.02
CA SER A 409 7.80 1.13 -4.00
C SER A 409 8.03 -0.39 -3.96
N THR A 410 9.03 -0.88 -4.68
CA THR A 410 9.41 -2.30 -4.66
C THR A 410 9.90 -2.72 -3.27
N MET A 411 10.75 -1.89 -2.65
CA MET A 411 11.30 -2.15 -1.31
C MET A 411 10.24 -2.04 -0.21
N SER A 412 9.26 -1.16 -0.38
CA SER A 412 8.07 -1.12 0.49
C SER A 412 7.33 -2.47 0.49
N ARG A 413 7.07 -3.05 -0.69
CA ARG A 413 6.39 -4.35 -0.81
C ARG A 413 7.18 -5.51 -0.19
N ILE A 414 8.50 -5.49 -0.33
CA ILE A 414 9.39 -6.45 0.35
C ILE A 414 9.23 -6.32 1.87
N GLY A 415 9.20 -5.09 2.40
CA GLY A 415 8.92 -4.84 3.82
C GLY A 415 7.59 -5.46 4.27
N SER A 416 6.51 -5.27 3.51
CA SER A 416 5.20 -5.87 3.85
C SER A 416 5.18 -7.41 3.79
N MET A 417 6.00 -8.00 2.93
CA MET A 417 6.05 -9.46 2.74
C MET A 417 6.62 -10.19 3.95
N PHE A 418 7.58 -9.56 4.65
CA PHE A 418 8.22 -10.13 5.84
C PHE A 418 7.52 -9.76 7.15
N SER A 419 6.58 -8.81 7.14
CA SER A 419 5.86 -8.35 8.33
C SER A 419 5.14 -9.46 9.13
N PRO A 420 4.36 -10.38 8.51
CA PRO A 420 3.67 -11.44 9.25
C PRO A 420 4.60 -12.34 10.09
N GLN A 421 5.82 -12.57 9.60
CA GLN A 421 6.80 -13.48 10.20
C GLN A 421 7.44 -12.90 11.47
N LEU A 422 7.36 -11.59 11.68
CA LEU A 422 7.90 -10.98 12.89
C LEU A 422 7.27 -11.56 14.16
N PHE A 423 5.98 -11.90 14.10
CA PHE A 423 5.25 -12.47 15.23
C PHE A 423 5.47 -13.99 15.41
N TYR A 424 6.50 -14.57 14.79
CA TYR A 424 7.06 -15.83 15.28
C TYR A 424 7.95 -15.59 16.51
N LEU A 425 8.53 -14.40 16.62
CA LEU A 425 9.36 -14.05 17.78
C LEU A 425 8.54 -13.87 19.07
N SER A 426 7.21 -13.71 18.97
CA SER A 426 6.35 -13.66 20.16
C SER A 426 6.30 -14.98 20.92
N ASP A 427 6.70 -16.10 20.31
CA ASP A 427 6.76 -17.40 20.98
C ASP A 427 7.85 -17.46 22.04
N TYR A 428 8.91 -16.65 21.89
CA TYR A 428 9.98 -16.53 22.90
C TYR A 428 9.60 -15.53 23.99
N ALA A 429 9.18 -14.33 23.60
CA ALA A 429 8.61 -13.33 24.49
C ALA A 429 7.78 -12.31 23.70
N GLU A 430 6.65 -11.91 24.25
CA GLU A 430 5.67 -11.05 23.57
C GLU A 430 6.20 -9.64 23.25
N TRP A 431 7.18 -9.14 24.00
CA TRP A 431 7.78 -7.82 23.81
C TRP A 431 8.83 -7.77 22.68
N ILE A 432 9.41 -8.91 22.28
CA ILE A 432 10.51 -8.97 21.29
C ILE A 432 10.10 -8.41 19.92
N PRO A 433 8.94 -8.77 19.32
CA PRO A 433 8.49 -8.17 18.07
C PRO A 433 8.49 -6.64 18.11
N TYR A 434 7.99 -6.04 19.20
CA TYR A 434 7.91 -4.59 19.35
C TYR A 434 9.28 -3.94 19.56
N ALA A 435 10.20 -4.62 20.25
CA ALA A 435 11.59 -4.17 20.37
C ALA A 435 12.33 -4.17 19.02
N VAL A 436 12.08 -5.17 18.17
CA VAL A 436 12.62 -5.20 16.79
C VAL A 436 12.06 -4.03 15.97
N LEU A 437 10.74 -3.77 16.04
CA LEU A 437 10.13 -2.62 15.37
C LEU A 437 10.72 -1.29 15.86
N LEU A 438 10.93 -1.16 17.17
CA LEU A 438 11.57 0.01 17.79
C LEU A 438 12.98 0.21 17.23
N GLY A 439 13.79 -0.85 17.16
CA GLY A 439 15.13 -0.82 16.59
C GLY A 439 15.14 -0.41 15.11
N CYS A 440 14.24 -0.96 14.30
CA CYS A 440 14.08 -0.58 12.89
C CYS A 440 13.73 0.91 12.74
N GLN A 441 12.82 1.41 13.57
CA GLN A 441 12.39 2.81 13.52
C GLN A 441 13.50 3.76 13.99
N PHE A 442 14.30 3.34 14.99
CA PHE A 442 15.41 4.13 15.51
C PHE A 442 16.53 4.24 14.48
N TYR A 443 16.84 3.12 13.81
CA TYR A 443 17.74 3.10 12.67
C TYR A 443 17.28 4.05 11.56
N ASP A 444 16.02 3.96 11.13
CA ASP A 444 15.44 4.84 10.10
C ASP A 444 15.51 6.32 10.50
N PHE A 445 15.24 6.65 11.76
CA PHE A 445 15.37 8.00 12.29
C PHE A 445 16.80 8.56 12.19
N ILE A 446 17.82 7.78 12.58
CA ILE A 446 19.22 8.19 12.53
C ILE A 446 19.65 8.41 11.07
N VAL A 447 19.43 7.41 10.21
CA VAL A 447 19.88 7.46 8.81
C VAL A 447 19.21 8.62 8.07
N LEU A 448 17.91 8.81 8.24
CA LEU A 448 17.20 9.94 7.62
C LEU A 448 17.69 11.29 8.15
N SER A 449 17.95 11.39 9.46
CA SER A 449 18.40 12.65 10.06
C SER A 449 19.79 13.08 9.57
N ILE A 450 20.70 12.12 9.36
CA ILE A 450 22.07 12.37 8.89
C ILE A 450 22.11 12.63 7.38
N PHE A 451 21.48 11.78 6.56
CA PHE A 451 21.71 11.77 5.12
C PHE A 451 20.72 12.61 4.30
N LEU A 452 19.57 12.99 4.86
CA LEU A 452 18.56 13.75 4.13
C LEU A 452 18.52 15.23 4.54
N PRO A 453 18.70 16.16 3.58
CA PRO A 453 18.50 17.59 3.81
C PRO A 453 17.00 17.94 3.81
N GLU A 454 16.68 19.16 4.24
CA GLU A 454 15.34 19.73 4.04
C GLU A 454 15.07 19.90 2.53
N THR A 455 13.85 19.59 2.11
CA THR A 455 13.46 19.50 0.68
C THR A 455 12.40 20.51 0.28
N LYS A 456 11.70 21.11 1.26
CA LYS A 456 10.67 22.11 1.01
C LYS A 456 11.26 23.33 0.26
N GLY A 457 10.71 23.63 -0.91
CA GLY A 457 11.06 24.82 -1.70
C GLY A 457 12.32 24.72 -2.54
N VAL A 458 12.96 23.54 -2.63
CA VAL A 458 14.15 23.34 -3.47
C VAL A 458 13.76 23.29 -4.94
N VAL A 459 14.47 24.04 -5.79
CA VAL A 459 14.26 24.06 -7.25
C VAL A 459 14.60 22.70 -7.85
N LEU A 460 13.69 22.18 -8.67
CA LEU A 460 13.82 20.86 -9.30
C LEU A 460 14.87 20.89 -10.42
N GLU A 461 15.97 20.17 -10.25
CA GLU A 461 16.97 20.01 -11.31
C GLU A 461 16.42 19.08 -12.43
N ASN A 462 16.48 19.56 -13.68
CA ASN A 462 15.99 18.82 -14.85
C ASN A 462 17.03 17.84 -15.44
N HIS A 463 18.27 17.90 -14.98
CA HIS A 463 19.40 17.21 -15.59
C HIS A 463 20.19 16.43 -14.53
N LEU A 464 20.76 15.29 -14.91
CA LEU A 464 21.69 14.58 -14.04
C LEU A 464 22.96 15.39 -13.81
N PRO A 465 23.62 15.22 -12.66
CA PRO A 465 24.88 15.89 -12.40
C PRO A 465 25.90 15.60 -13.52
N PRO A 466 26.75 16.60 -13.84
CA PRO A 466 27.74 16.49 -14.92
C PRO A 466 28.71 15.33 -14.67
N LYS A 467 29.29 14.79 -15.76
CA LYS A 467 30.10 13.55 -15.71
C LYS A 467 31.25 13.63 -14.70
N ASN A 468 31.87 14.80 -14.54
CA ASN A 468 32.94 15.05 -13.56
C ASN A 468 32.53 14.86 -12.09
N LYS A 469 31.23 14.89 -11.75
CA LYS A 469 30.69 14.63 -10.40
C LYS A 469 30.15 13.20 -10.22
N ARG A 470 30.29 12.33 -11.22
CA ARG A 470 29.86 10.93 -11.16
C ARG A 470 31.02 10.05 -10.71
N ILE A 471 30.73 9.05 -9.86
CA ILE A 471 31.68 8.06 -9.36
C ILE A 471 32.39 7.35 -10.53
N PHE A 472 31.66 7.05 -11.60
CA PHE A 472 32.18 6.40 -12.82
C PHE A 472 32.46 7.37 -13.97
N GLY A 473 32.46 8.68 -13.71
CA GLY A 473 32.84 9.65 -14.73
C GLY A 473 34.35 9.69 -14.87
N LYS A 474 34.90 9.29 -16.03
CA LYS A 474 36.28 9.63 -16.36
C LYS A 474 36.45 11.15 -16.15
N ARG A 475 37.33 11.54 -15.24
CA ARG A 475 37.84 12.92 -15.16
C ARG A 475 38.53 13.16 -16.51
N ALA A 476 37.90 13.98 -17.34
CA ALA A 476 38.56 14.52 -18.53
C ALA A 476 39.40 15.71 -18.10
#